data_AF-B9MNT5-F1
#
_entry.id   AF-B9MNT5-F1
#
_cell.length_a   1.000
_cell.length_b   1.000
_cell.length_c   1.000
_cell.angle_alpha   90.00
_cell.angle_beta   90.00
_cell.angle_gamma   90.00
#
_symmetry.space_group_name_H-M   'P 1'
#
loop_
_entity.id
_entity.type
_entity.pdbx_description
1 polymer ?
#
loop_
_entity_poly.entity_id
_entity_poly.type
_entity_poly.pdbx_seq_one_letter_code
_entity_poly.pdbx_strand_id
1 'polypeptide(L)'
;MKYRFECTFLEAERVYLEIISEKTGKKYIPMTRGDDSFVCELDLNPSDIYRYIFVIDDNIRLIDWAAPFTLPTEDGQIFSCIAINANGEILTYDFESSIYVKDFSFCNDTVESGKLIYKRAFSRKDEKVCVRIEYKDVLGFHQSSILWYKPNGEFFVQSSGIVWSDDEGMDNITEWHYIQISDEMPTGKWKVKFFIDGLYILEDYFVITPSVYGIESGILKTNV
;
A
#
# COMPACT_ATOMS: atom_id res chain seq x y z
N MET A 1 -30.53 0.00 0.78
CA MET A 1 -29.94 -0.98 1.71
C MET A 1 -28.94 -0.25 2.57
N LYS A 2 -29.08 -0.30 3.89
CA LYS A 2 -28.11 0.31 4.79
C LYS A 2 -26.84 -0.53 4.81
N TYR A 3 -25.69 0.07 4.50
CA TYR A 3 -24.39 -0.58 4.49
C TYR A 3 -23.42 0.19 5.39
N ARG A 4 -22.67 -0.54 6.22
CA ARG A 4 -21.68 0.00 7.14
C ARG A 4 -20.29 -0.20 6.56
N PHE A 5 -19.58 0.91 6.34
CA PHE A 5 -18.18 0.93 5.95
C PHE A 5 -17.32 1.07 7.21
N GLU A 6 -16.24 0.31 7.29
CA GLU A 6 -15.35 0.28 8.45
C GLU A 6 -13.89 0.25 8.01
N CYS A 7 -13.07 1.14 8.57
CA CYS A 7 -11.64 1.22 8.32
C CYS A 7 -10.87 1.09 9.63
N THR A 8 -10.02 0.06 9.74
CA THR A 8 -9.17 -0.17 10.91
C THR A 8 -7.78 0.43 10.67
N PHE A 9 -7.62 1.71 11.04
CA PHE A 9 -6.34 2.40 11.02
C PHE A 9 -6.22 3.30 12.24
N LEU A 10 -5.86 2.71 13.38
CA LEU A 10 -5.97 3.36 14.71
C LEU A 10 -5.12 4.61 14.87
N GLU A 11 -3.99 4.67 14.17
CA GLU A 11 -3.04 5.78 14.19
C GLU A 11 -3.50 7.00 13.38
N ALA A 12 -4.56 6.87 12.56
CA ALA A 12 -5.03 7.94 11.70
C ALA A 12 -5.65 9.08 12.49
N GLU A 13 -5.45 10.33 12.12
CA GLU A 13 -6.23 11.43 12.72
C GLU A 13 -7.64 11.49 12.12
N ARG A 14 -7.75 11.25 10.81
CA ARG A 14 -9.01 11.32 10.06
C ARG A 14 -9.06 10.30 8.94
N VAL A 15 -10.27 9.82 8.66
CA VAL A 15 -10.55 8.94 7.52
C VAL A 15 -11.77 9.45 6.78
N TYR A 16 -11.67 9.49 5.45
CA TYR A 16 -12.79 9.72 4.55
C TYR A 16 -13.05 8.47 3.71
N LEU A 17 -14.33 8.20 3.46
CA LEU A 17 -14.75 7.30 2.41
C LEU A 17 -14.88 8.11 1.12
N GLU A 18 -14.01 7.86 0.15
CA GLU A 18 -14.21 8.29 -1.24
C GLU A 18 -15.05 7.21 -1.94
N ILE A 19 -16.27 7.54 -2.34
CA ILE A 19 -17.22 6.60 -2.96
C ILE A 19 -17.79 7.18 -4.25
N ILE A 20 -17.91 6.34 -5.28
CA ILE A 20 -18.32 6.71 -6.63
C ILE A 20 -19.39 5.73 -7.10
N SER A 21 -20.53 6.24 -7.56
CA SER A 21 -21.52 5.48 -8.31
C SER A 21 -21.96 6.25 -9.55
N GLU A 22 -22.35 5.56 -10.61
CA GLU A 22 -22.83 6.21 -11.84
C GLU A 22 -24.11 7.02 -11.59
N LYS A 23 -24.95 6.57 -10.66
CA LYS A 23 -26.21 7.24 -10.32
C LYS A 23 -26.04 8.43 -9.40
N THR A 24 -25.08 8.38 -8.49
CA THR A 24 -24.94 9.37 -7.40
C THR A 24 -23.69 10.24 -7.51
N GLY A 25 -22.82 9.95 -8.48
CA GLY A 25 -21.55 10.61 -8.67
C GLY A 25 -20.53 10.26 -7.59
N LYS A 26 -19.46 11.06 -7.54
CA LYS A 26 -18.39 10.96 -6.55
C LYS A 26 -18.74 11.74 -5.29
N LYS A 27 -18.51 11.14 -4.13
CA LYS A 27 -18.68 11.74 -2.80
C LYS A 27 -17.47 11.47 -1.92
N TYR A 28 -17.22 12.39 -1.00
CA TYR A 28 -16.25 12.25 0.09
C TYR A 28 -17.01 12.36 1.40
N ILE A 29 -16.95 11.29 2.20
CA ILE A 29 -17.78 11.15 3.39
C ILE A 29 -16.84 11.02 4.59
N PRO A 30 -16.82 11.99 5.51
CA PRO A 30 -16.01 11.87 6.72
C PRO A 30 -16.52 10.70 7.56
N MET A 31 -15.59 9.84 7.98
CA MET A 31 -15.90 8.71 8.84
C MET A 31 -15.78 9.13 10.31
N THR A 32 -16.64 8.59 11.16
CA THR A 32 -16.64 8.86 12.60
C THR A 32 -15.70 7.88 13.28
N ARG A 33 -14.79 8.38 14.13
CA ARG A 33 -13.93 7.55 14.97
C ARG A 33 -14.77 6.84 16.05
N GLY A 34 -14.77 5.52 16.03
CA GLY A 34 -15.21 4.65 17.11
C GLY A 34 -14.05 4.23 18.01
N ASP A 35 -14.27 3.18 18.82
CA ASP A 35 -13.26 2.68 19.76
C ASP A 35 -12.05 2.07 19.02
N ASP A 36 -12.31 1.21 18.03
CA ASP A 36 -11.28 0.42 17.32
C ASP A 36 -11.26 0.65 15.80
N SER A 37 -12.05 1.58 15.28
CA SER A 37 -12.15 1.81 13.83
C SER A 37 -12.77 3.17 13.49
N PHE A 38 -12.69 3.53 12.21
CA PHE A 38 -13.46 4.63 11.63
C PHE A 38 -14.65 4.05 10.88
N VAL A 39 -15.84 4.62 11.09
CA VAL A 39 -17.09 4.06 10.56
C VAL A 39 -17.95 5.11 9.87
N CYS A 40 -18.67 4.70 8.83
CA CYS A 40 -19.83 5.44 8.33
C CYS A 40 -20.89 4.47 7.80
N GLU A 41 -22.14 4.90 7.79
CA GLU A 41 -23.25 4.11 7.27
C GLU A 41 -23.96 4.88 6.18
N LEU A 42 -24.25 4.22 5.06
CA LEU A 42 -24.92 4.82 3.91
C LEU A 42 -26.08 3.95 3.44
N ASP A 43 -27.10 4.62 2.91
CA ASP A 43 -28.16 3.97 2.15
C ASP A 43 -27.72 3.81 0.70
N LEU A 44 -27.43 2.57 0.31
CA LEU A 44 -27.06 2.20 -1.05
C LEU A 44 -28.28 1.78 -1.86
N ASN A 45 -28.34 2.21 -3.12
CA ASN A 45 -29.44 1.91 -4.02
C ASN A 45 -29.26 0.56 -4.73
N PRO A 46 -30.34 -0.23 -4.92
CA PRO A 46 -30.33 -1.37 -5.81
C PRO A 46 -29.99 -1.00 -7.27
N SER A 47 -29.58 -2.02 -8.03
CA SER A 47 -29.16 -1.91 -9.43
C SER A 47 -28.06 -0.85 -9.65
N ASP A 48 -27.08 -0.78 -8.76
CA ASP A 48 -25.99 0.20 -8.78
C ASP A 48 -24.67 -0.45 -8.39
N ILE A 49 -23.57 0.18 -8.78
CA ILE A 49 -22.20 -0.25 -8.46
C ILE A 49 -21.49 0.91 -7.79
N TYR A 50 -21.05 0.68 -6.57
CA TYR A 50 -20.28 1.62 -5.76
C TYR A 50 -18.83 1.19 -5.78
N ARG A 51 -17.94 2.04 -6.31
CA ARG A 51 -16.49 1.92 -6.16
C ARG A 51 -16.06 2.82 -5.01
N TYR A 52 -15.22 2.35 -4.12
CA TYR A 52 -14.78 3.14 -2.98
C TYR A 52 -13.36 2.81 -2.53
N ILE A 53 -12.79 3.76 -1.79
CA ILE A 53 -11.47 3.64 -1.17
C ILE A 53 -11.45 4.46 0.12
N PHE A 54 -10.71 4.01 1.12
CA PHE A 54 -10.46 4.80 2.32
C PHE A 54 -9.30 5.77 2.07
N VAL A 55 -9.56 7.04 2.38
CA VAL A 55 -8.57 8.12 2.35
C VAL A 55 -8.22 8.48 3.78
N ILE A 56 -7.04 8.09 4.22
CA ILE A 56 -6.52 8.20 5.59
C ILE A 56 -5.52 9.35 5.63
N ASP A 57 -5.72 10.29 6.55
CA ASP A 57 -4.88 11.49 6.73
C ASP A 57 -4.55 12.20 5.42
N ASP A 58 -5.57 12.30 4.56
CA ASP A 58 -5.60 12.89 3.22
C ASP A 58 -4.72 12.24 2.15
N ASN A 59 -3.71 11.45 2.53
CA ASN A 59 -2.64 11.02 1.63
C ASN A 59 -2.54 9.50 1.47
N ILE A 60 -2.98 8.74 2.47
CA ILE A 60 -2.92 7.28 2.45
C ILE A 60 -4.22 6.76 1.83
N ARG A 61 -4.10 5.88 0.84
CA ARG A 61 -5.23 5.29 0.11
C ARG A 61 -5.21 3.77 0.28
N LEU A 62 -6.18 3.22 1.01
CA LEU A 62 -6.31 1.78 1.22
C LEU A 62 -7.67 1.30 0.75
N ILE A 63 -7.69 0.16 0.06
CA ILE A 63 -8.91 -0.59 -0.20
C ILE A 63 -9.38 -1.28 1.08
N ASP A 64 -10.64 -1.67 1.11
CA ASP A 64 -11.26 -2.45 2.17
C ASP A 64 -11.02 -3.95 1.95
N TRP A 65 -10.37 -4.61 2.91
CA TRP A 65 -10.08 -6.04 2.91
C TRP A 65 -11.35 -6.88 2.99
N ALA A 66 -12.44 -6.31 3.52
CA ALA A 66 -13.74 -6.95 3.63
C ALA A 66 -14.66 -6.65 2.44
N ALA A 67 -14.15 -5.98 1.40
CA ALA A 67 -14.93 -5.68 0.21
C ALA A 67 -15.42 -6.98 -0.48
N PRO A 68 -16.69 -7.03 -0.91
CA PRO A 68 -17.25 -8.17 -1.66
C PRO A 68 -16.44 -8.57 -2.90
N PHE A 69 -15.85 -7.58 -3.57
CA PHE A 69 -14.91 -7.75 -4.68
C PHE A 69 -14.14 -6.45 -4.91
N THR A 70 -13.07 -6.53 -5.70
CA THR A 70 -12.26 -5.39 -6.12
C THR A 70 -12.32 -5.24 -7.64
N LEU A 71 -12.11 -4.02 -8.14
CA LEU A 71 -11.98 -3.77 -9.58
C LEU A 71 -10.74 -2.93 -9.85
N PRO A 72 -9.84 -3.40 -10.72
CA PRO A 72 -8.79 -2.55 -11.26
C PRO A 72 -9.37 -1.51 -12.21
N THR A 73 -8.73 -0.36 -12.28
CA THR A 73 -9.03 0.71 -13.25
C THR A 73 -7.93 0.77 -14.32
N GLU A 74 -8.24 1.41 -15.46
CA GLU A 74 -7.29 1.52 -16.58
C GLU A 74 -5.99 2.26 -16.20
N ASP A 75 -6.04 3.15 -15.21
CA ASP A 75 -4.88 3.87 -14.68
C ASP A 75 -4.08 3.08 -13.63
N GLY A 76 -4.41 1.81 -13.40
CA GLY A 76 -3.66 0.91 -12.52
C GLY A 76 -3.96 1.07 -11.03
N GLN A 77 -5.07 1.71 -10.66
CA GLN A 77 -5.58 1.71 -9.30
C GLN A 77 -6.52 0.51 -9.08
N ILE A 78 -6.73 0.14 -7.82
CA ILE A 78 -7.77 -0.82 -7.43
C ILE A 78 -8.75 -0.11 -6.50
N PHE A 79 -10.04 -0.37 -6.71
CA PHE A 79 -11.10 0.09 -5.80
C PHE A 79 -11.82 -1.11 -5.19
N SER A 80 -12.18 -0.98 -3.92
CA SER A 80 -13.19 -1.84 -3.30
C SER A 80 -14.54 -1.57 -3.94
N CYS A 81 -15.34 -2.63 -4.14
CA CYS A 81 -16.60 -2.52 -4.85
C CYS A 81 -17.75 -3.18 -4.11
N ILE A 82 -18.92 -2.54 -4.21
CA ILE A 82 -20.21 -3.10 -3.81
C ILE A 82 -21.13 -2.97 -5.01
N ALA A 83 -21.49 -4.08 -5.65
CA ALA A 83 -22.54 -4.14 -6.65
C ALA A 83 -23.81 -4.70 -6.02
N ILE A 84 -24.94 -4.02 -6.25
CA ILE A 84 -26.23 -4.41 -5.70
C ILE A 84 -27.17 -4.68 -6.87
N ASN A 85 -27.75 -5.87 -6.94
CA ASN A 85 -28.68 -6.22 -8.00
C ASN A 85 -30.08 -5.59 -7.79
N ALA A 86 -31.04 -5.88 -8.68
CA ALA A 86 -32.39 -5.33 -8.58
C ALA A 86 -33.20 -5.83 -7.37
N ASN A 87 -32.83 -6.98 -6.80
CA ASN A 87 -33.45 -7.54 -5.60
C ASN A 87 -32.85 -6.96 -4.30
N GLY A 88 -31.80 -6.13 -4.39
CA GLY A 88 -31.10 -5.59 -3.23
C GLY A 88 -30.02 -6.51 -2.67
N GLU A 89 -29.61 -7.54 -3.41
CA GLU A 89 -28.56 -8.48 -3.00
C GLU A 89 -27.19 -7.95 -3.43
N ILE A 90 -26.18 -8.10 -2.56
CA ILE A 90 -24.79 -7.77 -2.86
C ILE A 90 -24.19 -8.90 -3.70
N LEU A 91 -23.56 -8.54 -4.81
CA LEU A 91 -22.82 -9.47 -5.65
C LEU A 91 -21.40 -9.64 -5.11
N THR A 92 -20.90 -10.87 -5.14
CA THR A 92 -19.55 -11.28 -4.75
C THR A 92 -18.89 -12.04 -5.91
N TYR A 93 -17.59 -12.34 -5.79
CA TYR A 93 -16.97 -13.35 -6.65
C TYR A 93 -17.65 -14.72 -6.47
N ASP A 94 -17.51 -15.56 -7.49
CA ASP A 94 -17.86 -16.99 -7.48
C ASP A 94 -16.71 -17.89 -7.01
N PHE A 95 -15.55 -17.29 -6.70
CA PHE A 95 -14.36 -17.93 -6.13
C PHE A 95 -13.89 -17.19 -4.87
N GLU A 96 -13.04 -17.84 -4.08
CA GLU A 96 -12.40 -17.24 -2.91
C GLU A 96 -11.01 -16.72 -3.30
N SER A 97 -10.83 -15.40 -3.32
CA SER A 97 -9.53 -14.79 -3.64
C SER A 97 -8.48 -15.18 -2.59
N SER A 98 -7.25 -15.43 -3.01
CA SER A 98 -6.18 -15.85 -2.11
C SER A 98 -4.84 -15.23 -2.50
N ILE A 99 -4.02 -14.95 -1.48
CA ILE A 99 -2.66 -14.44 -1.63
C ILE A 99 -1.87 -14.77 -0.36
N TYR A 100 -0.64 -15.27 -0.53
CA TYR A 100 0.26 -15.54 0.58
C TYR A 100 1.60 -14.85 0.40
N VAL A 101 2.09 -14.16 1.43
CA VAL A 101 3.43 -13.55 1.46
C VAL A 101 4.46 -14.61 1.83
N LYS A 102 5.27 -15.00 0.85
CA LYS A 102 6.33 -15.98 1.01
C LYS A 102 7.62 -15.37 1.53
N ASP A 103 8.01 -14.21 1.00
CA ASP A 103 9.21 -13.49 1.43
C ASP A 103 8.97 -11.98 1.40
N PHE A 104 9.60 -11.28 2.34
CA PHE A 104 9.63 -9.82 2.43
C PHE A 104 11.04 -9.38 2.80
N SER A 105 11.72 -8.66 1.91
CA SER A 105 13.13 -8.34 2.09
C SER A 105 13.53 -7.00 1.48
N PHE A 106 14.54 -6.37 2.09
CA PHE A 106 15.11 -5.11 1.58
C PHE A 106 16.35 -5.39 0.73
N CYS A 107 16.52 -4.63 -0.35
CA CYS A 107 17.71 -4.66 -1.19
C CYS A 107 17.97 -3.32 -1.86
N ASN A 108 19.15 -3.21 -2.48
CA ASN A 108 19.60 -2.00 -3.17
C ASN A 108 18.98 -1.77 -4.55
N ASP A 109 18.34 -2.79 -5.14
CA ASP A 109 17.89 -2.69 -6.52
C ASP A 109 16.81 -3.72 -6.91
N THR A 110 16.31 -3.63 -8.14
CA THR A 110 15.41 -4.60 -8.79
C THR A 110 16.22 -5.55 -9.68
N VAL A 111 15.70 -6.74 -9.98
CA VAL A 111 16.43 -7.78 -10.77
C VAL A 111 16.88 -7.26 -12.15
N GLU A 112 16.13 -6.33 -12.73
CA GLU A 112 16.43 -5.74 -14.04
C GLU A 112 17.77 -4.99 -14.10
N SER A 113 18.34 -4.60 -12.95
CA SER A 113 19.59 -3.84 -12.90
C SER A 113 20.86 -4.68 -12.65
N GLY A 114 20.73 -5.98 -12.38
CA GLY A 114 21.86 -6.88 -12.13
C GLY A 114 21.79 -7.66 -10.81
N LYS A 115 22.90 -7.68 -10.05
CA LYS A 115 23.04 -8.50 -8.84
C LYS A 115 22.33 -7.86 -7.65
N LEU A 116 21.26 -8.50 -7.18
CA LEU A 116 20.55 -8.13 -5.94
C LEU A 116 21.46 -8.25 -4.71
N ILE A 117 21.57 -7.18 -3.93
CA ILE A 117 22.24 -7.17 -2.63
C ILE A 117 21.19 -6.94 -1.55
N TYR A 118 20.83 -8.01 -0.83
CA TYR A 118 19.97 -7.93 0.34
C TYR A 118 20.69 -7.22 1.47
N LYS A 119 20.09 -6.15 1.97
CA LYS A 119 20.68 -5.32 3.02
C LYS A 119 19.65 -4.46 3.71
N ARG A 120 19.95 -4.08 4.94
CA ARG A 120 19.13 -3.17 5.76
C ARG A 120 19.76 -1.81 5.98
N ALA A 121 21.02 -1.63 5.57
CA ALA A 121 21.74 -0.38 5.69
C ALA A 121 22.05 0.17 4.29
N PHE A 122 21.61 1.40 4.05
CA PHE A 122 21.74 2.14 2.81
C PHE A 122 22.53 3.41 3.08
N SER A 123 23.16 3.94 2.05
CA SER A 123 23.92 5.18 2.10
C SER A 123 23.56 6.05 0.90
N ARG A 124 24.07 7.27 0.84
CA ARG A 124 23.93 8.15 -0.33
C ARG A 124 24.53 7.58 -1.63
N LYS A 125 25.34 6.52 -1.55
CA LYS A 125 25.88 5.83 -2.73
C LYS A 125 24.88 4.86 -3.36
N ASP A 126 23.82 4.52 -2.63
CA ASP A 126 22.73 3.71 -3.15
C ASP A 126 21.73 4.63 -3.84
N GLU A 127 21.25 4.24 -5.02
CA GLU A 127 20.28 5.04 -5.77
C GLU A 127 18.88 4.92 -5.18
N LYS A 128 18.51 3.75 -4.65
CA LYS A 128 17.19 3.47 -4.10
C LYS A 128 17.21 2.46 -2.97
N VAL A 129 16.11 2.45 -2.21
CA VAL A 129 15.74 1.38 -1.28
C VAL A 129 14.60 0.62 -1.90
N CYS A 130 14.81 -0.67 -2.16
CA CYS A 130 13.77 -1.56 -2.65
C CYS A 130 13.28 -2.49 -1.53
N VAL A 131 11.97 -2.72 -1.53
CA VAL A 131 11.29 -3.81 -0.86
C VAL A 131 10.93 -4.84 -1.92
N ARG A 132 11.47 -6.05 -1.79
CA ARG A 132 11.10 -7.23 -2.55
C ARG A 132 10.00 -7.96 -1.80
N ILE A 133 8.93 -8.29 -2.50
CA ILE A 133 7.86 -9.13 -1.96
C ILE A 133 7.66 -10.31 -2.90
N GLU A 134 7.69 -11.51 -2.35
CA GLU A 134 7.40 -12.74 -3.09
C GLU A 134 6.07 -13.31 -2.60
N TYR A 135 5.15 -13.54 -3.51
CA TYR A 135 3.84 -14.11 -3.27
C TYR A 135 3.74 -15.53 -3.80
N LYS A 136 2.89 -16.34 -3.18
CA LYS A 136 2.42 -17.63 -3.71
C LYS A 136 0.91 -17.75 -3.50
N ASP A 137 0.32 -18.75 -4.12
CA ASP A 137 -1.11 -19.05 -4.01
C ASP A 137 -1.96 -17.79 -4.29
N VAL A 138 -1.64 -17.11 -5.40
CA VAL A 138 -2.35 -15.89 -5.82
C VAL A 138 -3.54 -16.30 -6.67
N LEU A 139 -4.73 -15.82 -6.33
CA LEU A 139 -5.96 -15.97 -7.11
C LEU A 139 -6.83 -14.73 -6.97
N GLY A 140 -7.19 -14.11 -8.10
CA GLY A 140 -7.93 -12.86 -8.14
C GLY A 140 -7.03 -11.62 -8.08
N PHE A 141 -7.65 -10.44 -7.94
CA PHE A 141 -6.94 -9.16 -7.87
C PHE A 141 -6.68 -8.75 -6.44
N HIS A 142 -5.41 -8.48 -6.13
CA HIS A 142 -4.96 -7.98 -4.84
C HIS A 142 -4.21 -6.65 -4.99
N GLN A 143 -4.33 -5.81 -3.98
CA GLN A 143 -3.52 -4.60 -3.84
C GLN A 143 -2.45 -4.79 -2.77
N SER A 144 -1.20 -4.70 -3.18
CA SER A 144 -0.07 -4.55 -2.28
C SER A 144 0.19 -3.07 -2.01
N SER A 145 0.42 -2.69 -0.75
CA SER A 145 0.71 -1.29 -0.39
C SER A 145 1.79 -1.19 0.68
N ILE A 146 2.81 -0.37 0.41
CA ILE A 146 3.86 -0.01 1.37
C ILE A 146 3.70 1.47 1.73
N LEU A 147 3.56 1.72 3.03
CA LEU A 147 3.63 3.06 3.60
C LEU A 147 5.04 3.30 4.14
N TRP A 148 5.71 4.32 3.64
CA TRP A 148 7.08 4.68 4.00
C TRP A 148 7.05 5.82 5.01
N TYR A 149 7.74 5.67 6.14
CA TYR A 149 7.82 6.68 7.20
C TYR A 149 9.26 7.10 7.44
N LYS A 150 9.45 8.42 7.55
CA LYS A 150 10.72 9.06 7.90
C LYS A 150 11.15 8.66 9.32
N PRO A 151 12.43 8.87 9.69
CA PRO A 151 12.93 8.56 11.04
C PRO A 151 12.26 9.32 12.18
N ASN A 152 11.64 10.46 11.90
CA ASN A 152 10.84 11.23 12.87
C ASN A 152 9.41 10.69 13.04
N GLY A 153 9.02 9.64 12.31
CA GLY A 153 7.67 9.05 12.32
C GLY A 153 6.68 9.67 11.34
N GLU A 154 7.07 10.71 10.60
CA GLU A 154 6.23 11.37 9.60
C GLU A 154 6.04 10.46 8.37
N PHE A 155 4.80 10.36 7.88
CA PHE A 155 4.51 9.70 6.60
C PHE A 155 5.28 10.39 5.47
N PHE A 156 5.97 9.61 4.65
CA PHE A 156 6.75 10.10 3.53
C PHE A 156 5.98 9.92 2.21
N VAL A 157 5.67 8.68 1.88
CA VAL A 157 5.01 8.32 0.63
C VAL A 157 4.36 6.95 0.77
N GLN A 158 3.42 6.66 -0.12
CA GLN A 158 2.86 5.33 -0.32
C GLN A 158 3.27 4.84 -1.71
N SER A 159 3.67 3.57 -1.80
CA SER A 159 3.76 2.85 -3.07
C SER A 159 2.76 1.71 -3.05
N SER A 160 2.05 1.52 -4.17
CA SER A 160 1.05 0.47 -4.32
C SER A 160 1.22 -0.22 -5.67
N GLY A 161 0.84 -1.49 -5.72
CA GLY A 161 0.85 -2.27 -6.95
C GLY A 161 -0.23 -3.33 -6.95
N ILE A 162 -0.51 -3.84 -8.15
CA ILE A 162 -1.53 -4.85 -8.41
C ILE A 162 -0.83 -6.20 -8.54
N VAL A 163 -1.28 -7.16 -7.73
CA VAL A 163 -0.84 -8.55 -7.80
C VAL A 163 -2.06 -9.38 -8.20
N TRP A 164 -1.96 -10.15 -9.28
CA TRP A 164 -3.09 -10.93 -9.75
C TRP A 164 -2.67 -12.23 -10.43
N SER A 165 -3.58 -13.20 -10.40
CA SER A 165 -3.51 -14.45 -11.16
C SER A 165 -4.93 -15.00 -11.34
N ASP A 166 -5.20 -15.65 -12.47
CA ASP A 166 -6.42 -16.41 -12.76
C ASP A 166 -6.22 -17.93 -12.65
N ASP A 167 -5.01 -18.38 -12.33
CA ASP A 167 -4.63 -19.78 -12.22
C ASP A 167 -4.15 -20.12 -10.80
N GLU A 168 -4.83 -21.07 -10.14
CA GLU A 168 -4.42 -21.62 -8.85
C GLU A 168 -3.15 -22.47 -9.03
N GLY A 169 -2.00 -21.91 -8.66
CA GLY A 169 -0.71 -22.63 -8.72
C GLY A 169 0.30 -22.04 -9.70
N MET A 170 0.10 -20.80 -10.15
CA MET A 170 1.13 -20.03 -10.83
C MET A 170 2.44 -19.98 -10.00
N ASP A 171 3.58 -19.94 -10.69
CA ASP A 171 4.89 -19.71 -10.05
C ASP A 171 4.87 -18.44 -9.18
N ASN A 172 5.76 -18.39 -8.18
CA ASN A 172 5.78 -17.28 -7.22
C ASN A 172 5.86 -15.92 -7.94
N ILE A 173 4.93 -15.01 -7.63
CA ILE A 173 4.91 -13.66 -8.19
C ILE A 173 5.85 -12.79 -7.35
N THR A 174 6.82 -12.12 -7.98
CA THR A 174 7.69 -11.16 -7.30
C THR A 174 7.29 -9.73 -7.67
N GLU A 175 7.06 -8.90 -6.65
CA GLU A 175 6.76 -7.48 -6.78
C GLU A 175 7.84 -6.64 -6.08
N TRP A 176 8.01 -5.41 -6.57
CA TRP A 176 8.99 -4.47 -6.08
C TRP A 176 8.36 -3.13 -5.75
N HIS A 177 8.60 -2.65 -4.54
CA HIS A 177 8.28 -1.30 -4.10
C HIS A 177 9.57 -0.56 -3.81
N TYR A 178 9.70 0.70 -4.21
CA TYR A 178 10.94 1.43 -3.95
C TYR A 178 10.74 2.93 -3.75
N ILE A 179 11.70 3.52 -3.04
CA ILE A 179 11.90 4.97 -2.98
C ILE A 179 13.31 5.30 -3.43
N GLN A 180 13.44 6.39 -4.19
CA GLN A 180 14.75 6.91 -4.61
C GLN A 180 15.42 7.61 -3.45
N ILE A 181 16.70 7.32 -3.20
CA ILE A 181 17.50 8.00 -2.20
C ILE A 181 17.96 9.33 -2.78
N SER A 182 17.50 10.44 -2.19
CA SER A 182 17.95 11.78 -2.53
C SER A 182 18.78 12.41 -1.41
N ASP A 183 19.48 13.50 -1.71
CA ASP A 183 20.30 14.24 -0.73
C ASP A 183 19.48 14.84 0.42
N GLU A 184 18.20 15.11 0.17
CA GLU A 184 17.27 15.72 1.14
C GLU A 184 16.70 14.71 2.14
N MET A 185 16.77 13.40 1.85
CA MET A 185 16.19 12.38 2.72
C MET A 185 16.94 12.28 4.05
N PRO A 186 16.30 12.34 5.22
CA PRO A 186 17.00 12.24 6.50
C PRO A 186 17.69 10.88 6.68
N THR A 187 18.88 10.91 7.29
CA THR A 187 19.56 9.71 7.79
C THR A 187 18.84 9.19 9.03
N GLY A 188 18.91 7.89 9.28
CA GLY A 188 18.33 7.26 10.47
C GLY A 188 17.50 6.03 10.14
N LYS A 189 16.72 5.58 11.11
CA LYS A 189 15.86 4.40 11.02
C LYS A 189 14.54 4.76 10.32
N TRP A 190 14.38 4.35 9.08
CA TRP A 190 13.13 4.48 8.33
C TRP A 190 12.25 3.28 8.58
N LYS A 191 10.94 3.50 8.63
CA LYS A 191 9.93 2.47 8.90
C LYS A 191 9.11 2.22 7.64
N VAL A 192 8.75 0.96 7.41
CA VAL A 192 7.78 0.58 6.38
C VAL A 192 6.63 -0.19 7.04
N LYS A 193 5.40 0.10 6.62
CA LYS A 193 4.22 -0.71 6.97
C LYS A 193 3.66 -1.32 5.70
N PHE A 194 3.44 -2.62 5.73
CA PHE A 194 2.98 -3.39 4.59
C PHE A 194 1.52 -3.83 4.78
N PHE A 195 0.73 -3.61 3.74
CA PHE A 195 -0.68 -3.96 3.67
C PHE A 195 -0.97 -4.78 2.42
N ILE A 196 -1.87 -5.76 2.55
CA ILE A 196 -2.49 -6.47 1.44
C ILE A 196 -3.99 -6.25 1.54
N ASP A 197 -4.59 -5.76 0.47
CA ASP A 197 -6.02 -5.43 0.41
C ASP A 197 -6.49 -4.50 1.54
N GLY A 198 -5.57 -3.65 2.03
CA GLY A 198 -5.83 -2.76 3.17
C GLY A 198 -5.74 -3.42 4.54
N LEU A 199 -5.54 -4.74 4.62
CA LEU A 199 -5.22 -5.44 5.86
C LEU A 199 -3.74 -5.24 6.20
N TYR A 200 -3.46 -4.83 7.43
CA TYR A 200 -2.10 -4.70 7.95
C TYR A 200 -1.44 -6.09 8.06
N ILE A 201 -0.26 -6.25 7.45
CA ILE A 201 0.49 -7.52 7.45
C ILE A 201 1.67 -7.43 8.42
N LEU A 202 2.54 -6.44 8.24
CA LEU A 202 3.73 -6.28 9.06
C LEU A 202 4.27 -4.85 9.05
N GLU A 203 5.15 -4.59 10.00
CA GLU A 203 6.02 -3.41 10.06
C GLU A 203 7.47 -3.88 10.08
N ASP A 204 8.32 -3.24 9.30
CA ASP A 204 9.77 -3.45 9.33
C ASP A 204 10.51 -2.12 9.14
N TYR A 205 11.84 -2.17 9.09
CA TYR A 205 12.69 -0.99 8.99
C TYR A 205 13.98 -1.24 8.21
N PHE A 206 14.50 -0.14 7.68
CA PHE A 206 15.86 -0.02 7.14
C PHE A 206 16.53 1.23 7.71
N VAL A 207 17.83 1.38 7.47
CA VAL A 207 18.61 2.52 7.96
C VAL A 207 19.30 3.21 6.79
N ILE A 208 19.13 4.53 6.68
CA ILE A 208 19.98 5.37 5.83
C ILE A 208 21.10 5.91 6.70
N THR A 209 22.34 5.53 6.41
CA THR A 209 23.52 5.96 7.14
C THR A 209 24.03 7.30 6.58
N PRO A 210 24.62 8.16 7.45
CA PRO A 210 25.34 9.31 6.97
C PRO A 210 26.52 8.86 6.11
N SER A 211 26.85 9.66 5.09
CA SER A 211 28.10 9.49 4.34
C SER A 211 29.27 9.67 5.31
N VAL A 212 29.88 8.57 5.76
CA VAL A 212 31.14 8.65 6.49
C VAL A 212 32.20 8.99 5.46
N TYR A 213 32.62 10.26 5.42
CA TYR A 213 33.86 10.60 4.73
C TYR A 213 34.97 9.81 5.42
N GLY A 214 35.57 8.86 4.69
CA GLY A 214 36.82 8.27 5.12
C GLY A 214 37.82 9.40 5.27
N ILE A 215 38.41 9.53 6.46
CA ILE A 215 39.64 10.30 6.62
C ILE A 215 40.71 9.48 5.89
N GLU A 216 40.85 9.67 4.58
CA GLU A 216 42.11 9.39 3.94
C GLU A 216 43.11 10.40 4.47
N SER A 217 43.85 9.97 5.49
CA SER A 217 45.17 10.51 5.85
C SER A 217 45.24 12.05 5.90
N GLY A 218 44.48 12.67 6.79
CA GLY A 218 44.90 13.90 7.48
C GLY A 218 45.27 15.14 6.64
N ILE A 219 44.73 15.35 5.44
CA ILE A 219 44.92 16.61 4.71
C ILE A 219 43.59 17.11 4.13
N LEU A 220 43.01 18.11 4.79
CA LEU A 220 42.03 19.01 4.19
C LEU A 220 42.71 19.79 3.06
N LYS A 221 42.35 19.50 1.81
CA LYS A 221 42.57 20.43 0.70
C LYS A 221 41.27 21.17 0.41
N THR A 222 41.22 22.45 0.76
CA THR A 222 40.27 23.39 0.18
C THR A 222 40.81 23.84 -1.17
N ASN A 223 40.10 23.55 -2.25
CA ASN A 223 40.29 24.29 -3.49
C ASN A 223 39.13 25.29 -3.64
N VAL A 224 39.54 26.54 -3.87
CA VAL A 224 38.74 27.72 -4.20
C VAL A 224 38.00 27.50 -5.51
#